data_AF-A0A3S0Y564-F1
#
_entry.id   AF-A0A3S0Y564-F1
#
_cell.length_a   1.000
_cell.length_b   1.000
_cell.length_c   1.000
_cell.angle_alpha   90.00
_cell.angle_beta   90.00
_cell.angle_gamma   90.00
#
_symmetry.space_group_name_H-M   'P 1'
#
loop_
_entity.id
_entity.type
_entity.pdbx_description
1 polymer ?
#
loop_
_entity_poly.entity_id
_entity_poly.type
_entity_poly.pdbx_seq_one_letter_code
_entity_poly.pdbx_strand_id
1 'polypeptide(L)'
;MTQDVNKIEDRGQNKLEIQAMSRRCQLTGKKANNAFAISHSHRRTKRLQYANLQSKRVWWPEGNRWVRLKLSTKAIKTLETKGLQAMAKEAGINLNHF
;
A
#
# COMPACT_ATOMS: atom_id res chain seq x y z
N MET A 1 41.50 19.81 -10.56
CA MET A 1 41.34 18.38 -10.89
C MET A 1 40.20 17.84 -10.06
N THR A 2 38.98 18.14 -10.50
CA THR A 2 37.75 17.49 -10.03
C THR A 2 37.72 16.09 -10.59
N GLN A 3 37.64 15.08 -9.73
CA GLN A 3 37.14 13.77 -10.10
C GLN A 3 36.10 13.35 -9.07
N ASP A 4 34.88 13.29 -9.60
CA ASP A 4 33.69 12.70 -9.04
C ASP A 4 33.91 11.31 -8.45
N VAL A 5 33.21 11.02 -7.35
CA VAL A 5 32.59 9.70 -7.15
C VAL A 5 31.38 9.84 -6.21
N ASN A 6 30.34 10.47 -6.75
CA ASN A 6 28.96 10.16 -6.35
C ASN A 6 28.75 8.64 -6.58
N LYS A 7 28.75 7.86 -5.50
CA LYS A 7 28.54 6.41 -5.59
C LYS A 7 27.97 5.78 -4.32
N ILE A 8 26.81 6.24 -3.85
CA ILE A 8 25.80 5.39 -3.20
C ILE A 8 24.41 6.02 -3.48
N GLU A 9 24.03 6.12 -4.74
CA GLU A 9 22.62 6.14 -5.13
C GLU A 9 22.39 4.81 -5.87
N ASP A 10 21.15 4.32 -6.00
CA ASP A 10 20.81 3.04 -6.67
C ASP A 10 20.74 1.75 -5.82
N ARG A 11 20.25 1.86 -4.57
CA ARG A 11 19.56 0.72 -3.90
C ARG A 11 18.12 1.03 -3.47
N GLY A 12 17.52 2.10 -4.00
CA GLY A 12 16.19 2.59 -3.60
C GLY A 12 15.05 2.39 -4.61
N GLN A 13 15.35 2.05 -5.87
CA GLN A 13 14.34 2.12 -6.94
C GLN A 13 13.51 0.83 -7.09
N ASN A 14 14.03 -0.34 -6.69
CA ASN A 14 13.35 -1.64 -6.89
C ASN A 14 12.35 -2.05 -5.79
N LYS A 15 11.86 -1.11 -4.97
CA LYS A 15 10.77 -1.37 -3.98
C LYS A 15 9.43 -0.73 -4.39
N LEU A 16 9.47 0.28 -5.27
CA LEU A 16 8.29 1.00 -5.77
C LEU A 16 7.52 0.22 -6.84
N GLU A 17 8.19 -0.60 -7.66
CA GLU A 17 7.52 -1.36 -8.74
C GLU A 17 6.74 -2.59 -8.24
N ILE A 18 7.24 -3.33 -7.25
CA ILE A 18 6.63 -4.61 -6.84
C ILE A 18 5.31 -4.40 -6.09
N GLN A 19 5.10 -3.23 -5.48
CA GLN A 19 3.85 -2.92 -4.77
C GLN A 19 2.69 -2.53 -5.70
N ALA A 20 2.97 -1.99 -6.89
CA ALA A 20 1.95 -1.47 -7.80
C ALA A 20 1.03 -2.55 -8.38
N MET A 21 1.53 -3.77 -8.62
CA MET A 21 0.73 -4.88 -9.15
C MET A 21 0.17 -5.83 -8.09
N SER A 22 0.77 -5.86 -6.89
CA SER A 22 0.33 -6.79 -5.84
C SER A 22 -1.03 -6.39 -5.25
N ARG A 23 -1.93 -7.36 -4.97
CA ARG A 23 -3.20 -7.12 -4.26
C ARG A 23 -2.96 -6.81 -2.76
N ARG A 24 -2.35 -5.66 -2.48
CA ARG A 24 -2.10 -5.15 -1.12
C ARG A 24 -2.57 -3.71 -0.99
N CYS A 25 -2.91 -3.33 0.24
CA CYS A 25 -3.17 -1.93 0.57
C CYS A 25 -1.84 -1.16 0.59
N GLN A 26 -1.76 -0.04 -0.10
CA GLN A 26 -0.54 0.77 -0.15
C GLN A 26 -0.18 1.30 1.24
N LEU A 27 -1.11 1.95 1.95
CA LEU A 27 -0.79 2.56 3.26
C LEU A 27 -0.58 1.54 4.40
N THR A 28 -1.35 0.46 4.46
CA THR A 28 -1.34 -0.45 5.63
C THR A 28 -0.72 -1.82 5.34
N GLY A 29 -0.34 -2.10 4.10
CA GLY A 29 0.25 -3.37 3.70
C GLY A 29 -0.68 -4.59 3.79
N LYS A 30 -1.97 -4.40 4.11
CA LYS A 30 -2.93 -5.51 4.26
C LYS A 30 -2.95 -6.40 3.01
N LYS A 31 -2.72 -7.70 3.23
CA LYS A 31 -2.66 -8.75 2.22
C LYS A 31 -3.80 -9.76 2.41
N ALA A 32 -3.99 -10.62 1.42
CA ALA A 32 -4.93 -11.72 1.52
C ALA A 32 -4.53 -12.68 2.65
N ASN A 33 -5.54 -13.26 3.31
CA ASN A 33 -5.37 -14.31 4.32
C ASN A 33 -5.59 -15.69 3.68
N ASN A 34 -4.82 -16.68 4.12
CA ASN A 34 -5.01 -18.08 3.74
C ASN A 34 -6.11 -18.67 4.64
N ALA A 35 -7.16 -19.22 4.03
CA ALA A 35 -8.28 -19.81 4.74
C ALA A 35 -8.73 -21.11 4.09
N PHE A 36 -9.73 -21.74 4.70
CA PHE A 36 -10.45 -22.87 4.14
C PHE A 36 -11.93 -22.54 4.04
N ALA A 37 -12.59 -23.00 2.99
CA ALA A 37 -14.03 -23.18 2.99
C ALA A 37 -14.33 -24.59 3.50
N ILE A 38 -15.24 -24.70 4.45
CA ILE A 38 -15.62 -25.94 5.14
C ILE A 38 -17.04 -26.28 4.69
N SER A 39 -17.25 -27.47 4.13
CA SER A 39 -18.60 -27.96 3.80
C SER A 39 -19.33 -28.46 5.05
N HIS A 40 -20.64 -28.69 4.94
CA HIS A 40 -21.44 -29.32 6.00
C HIS A 40 -20.84 -30.66 6.46
N SER A 41 -20.31 -31.45 5.52
CA SER A 41 -19.60 -32.71 5.78
C SER A 41 -18.13 -32.54 6.19
N HIS A 42 -17.71 -31.35 6.64
CA HIS A 42 -16.34 -31.02 7.06
C HIS A 42 -15.23 -31.20 6.00
N ARG A 43 -15.55 -31.23 4.71
CA ARG A 43 -14.53 -31.23 3.65
C ARG A 43 -13.90 -29.83 3.57
N ARG A 44 -12.57 -29.77 3.62
CA ARG A 44 -11.81 -28.51 3.64
C ARG A 44 -11.20 -28.23 2.27
N THR A 45 -11.62 -27.14 1.64
CA THR A 45 -11.03 -26.65 0.38
C THR A 45 -10.25 -25.37 0.63
N LYS A 46 -9.00 -25.30 0.14
CA LYS A 46 -8.14 -24.10 0.28
C LYS A 46 -8.79 -22.91 -0.44
N ARG A 47 -8.83 -21.75 0.22
CA ARG A 47 -9.33 -20.49 -0.35
C ARG A 47 -8.53 -19.30 0.18
N LEU A 48 -8.37 -18.29 -0.66
CA LEU A 48 -7.82 -16.99 -0.24
C LEU A 48 -8.95 -16.03 0.13
N GLN A 49 -8.83 -15.40 1.30
CA GLN A 49 -9.68 -14.28 1.72
C GLN A 49 -8.97 -12.98 1.36
N TYR A 50 -9.44 -12.31 0.31
CA TYR A 50 -8.83 -11.06 -0.15
C TYR A 50 -9.18 -9.88 0.78
N ALA A 51 -8.25 -8.93 0.88
CA ALA A 51 -8.55 -7.64 1.50
C ALA A 51 -9.54 -6.87 0.61
N ASN A 52 -10.50 -6.17 1.23
CA ASN A 52 -11.41 -5.27 0.52
C ASN A 52 -10.64 -4.00 0.10
N LEU A 53 -10.01 -4.07 -1.07
CA LEU A 53 -9.20 -3.01 -1.67
C LEU A 53 -10.04 -2.21 -2.67
N GLN A 54 -9.96 -0.89 -2.57
CA GLN A 54 -10.68 0.06 -3.41
C GLN A 54 -9.70 1.11 -3.94
N SER A 55 -9.83 1.47 -5.21
CA SER A 55 -9.05 2.56 -5.81
C SER A 55 -9.78 3.88 -5.57
N LYS A 56 -9.28 4.71 -4.65
CA LYS A 56 -9.91 5.97 -4.26
C LYS A 56 -8.93 7.14 -4.41
N ARG A 57 -9.48 8.31 -4.76
CA ARG A 57 -8.76 9.57 -4.69
C ARG A 57 -8.81 10.11 -3.26
N VAL A 58 -7.66 10.48 -2.73
CA VAL A 58 -7.52 11.11 -1.41
C VAL A 58 -6.89 12.49 -1.59
N TRP A 59 -7.42 13.49 -0.89
CA TRP A 59 -6.85 14.84 -0.89
C TRP A 59 -5.59 14.87 -0.04
N TRP A 60 -4.51 15.42 -0.60
CA TRP A 60 -3.26 15.65 0.12
C TRP A 60 -3.06 17.16 0.31
N PRO A 61 -3.16 17.67 1.54
CA PRO A 61 -3.12 19.12 1.80
C PRO A 61 -1.74 19.74 1.50
N GLU A 62 -0.64 19.05 1.82
CA GLU A 62 0.71 19.61 1.66
C GLU A 62 1.11 19.77 0.19
N GLY A 63 0.73 18.81 -0.66
CA GLY A 63 0.96 18.90 -2.11
C GLY A 63 -0.19 19.52 -2.89
N ASN A 64 -1.22 20.05 -2.21
CA ASN A 64 -2.42 20.66 -2.78
C ASN A 64 -3.02 19.90 -3.98
N ARG A 65 -3.11 18.57 -3.86
CA ARG A 65 -3.53 17.71 -4.99
C ARG A 65 -4.25 16.45 -4.53
N TRP A 66 -4.90 15.81 -5.50
CA TRP A 66 -5.51 14.50 -5.31
C TRP A 66 -4.52 13.39 -5.65
N VAL A 67 -4.40 12.41 -4.75
CA VAL A 67 -3.56 11.23 -4.92
C VAL A 67 -4.46 10.01 -5.14
N ARG A 68 -4.20 9.23 -6.20
CA ARG A 68 -4.91 7.97 -6.46
C ARG A 68 -4.23 6.83 -5.73
N LEU A 69 -4.89 6.26 -4.72
CA LEU A 69 -4.34 5.18 -3.91
C LEU A 69 -5.25 3.94 -3.94
N LYS A 70 -4.63 2.77 -3.87
CA LYS A 70 -5.30 1.49 -3.64
C LYS A 70 -5.34 1.22 -2.14
N LEU A 71 -6.48 1.47 -1.55
CA LEU A 71 -6.68 1.49 -0.11
C LEU A 71 -7.62 0.38 0.35
N SER A 72 -7.35 -0.18 1.51
CA SER A 72 -8.34 -1.02 2.19
C SER A 72 -9.42 -0.15 2.83
N THR A 73 -10.64 -0.65 2.98
CA THR A 73 -11.73 0.08 3.65
C THR A 73 -11.39 0.49 5.08
N LYS A 74 -10.63 -0.35 5.80
CA LYS A 74 -10.11 0.00 7.13
C LYS A 74 -9.10 1.14 7.07
N ALA A 75 -8.27 1.20 6.03
CA ALA A 75 -7.32 2.30 5.83
C ALA A 75 -8.03 3.63 5.53
N ILE A 76 -9.17 3.59 4.82
CA ILE A 76 -10.01 4.77 4.59
C ILE A 76 -10.53 5.31 5.93
N LYS A 77 -11.08 4.43 6.79
CA LYS A 77 -11.55 4.84 8.12
C LYS A 77 -10.43 5.44 8.99
N THR A 78 -9.23 4.86 8.96
CA THR A 78 -8.09 5.41 9.73
C THR A 78 -7.55 6.72 9.14
N LEU A 79 -7.77 6.96 7.84
CA LEU A 79 -7.35 8.20 7.19
C LEU A 79 -8.13 9.40 7.74
N GLU A 80 -9.42 9.20 8.05
CA GLU A 80 -10.28 10.23 8.66
C GLU A 80 -9.82 10.63 10.07
N THR A 81 -9.20 9.71 10.82
CA THR A 81 -8.78 9.97 12.20
C THR A 81 -7.32 10.40 12.34
N LYS A 82 -6.39 9.75 11.63
CA LYS A 82 -4.94 10.02 11.72
C LYS A 82 -4.42 10.99 10.66
N GLY A 83 -5.14 11.16 9.55
CA GLY A 83 -4.68 11.90 8.38
C GLY A 83 -3.74 11.11 7.45
N LEU A 84 -3.57 11.62 6.23
CA LEU A 84 -2.79 10.96 5.18
C LEU A 84 -1.28 10.98 5.46
N GLN A 85 -0.76 12.10 5.98
CA GLN A 85 0.69 12.29 6.17
C GLN A 85 1.28 11.33 7.21
N ALA A 86 0.63 11.20 8.36
CA ALA A 86 1.05 10.30 9.42
C ALA A 86 1.10 8.85 8.93
N MET A 87 0.04 8.42 8.21
CA MET A 87 -0.05 7.08 7.63
C MET A 87 1.01 6.84 6.54
N ALA A 88 1.29 7.84 5.69
CA ALA A 88 2.32 7.74 4.65
C ALA A 88 3.72 7.62 5.25
N LYS A 89 4.00 8.36 6.34
CA LYS A 89 5.25 8.27 7.11
C LYS A 89 5.41 6.90 7.78
N GLU A 90 4.36 6.39 8.43
CA GLU A 90 4.33 5.03 9.01
C GLU A 90 4.61 3.96 7.94
N ALA A 91 4.09 4.15 6.73
CA ALA A 91 4.26 3.21 5.62
C ALA A 91 5.59 3.36 4.86
N GLY A 92 6.33 4.45 5.06
CA GLY A 92 7.56 4.77 4.32
C GLY A 92 7.31 5.04 2.83
N ILE A 93 6.19 5.68 2.50
CA ILE A 93 5.76 5.91 1.11
C ILE A 93 5.97 7.36 0.72
N ASN A 94 6.62 7.57 -0.44
CA ASN A 94 6.76 8.89 -1.05
C ASN A 94 5.51 9.22 -1.87
N LEU A 95 4.69 10.16 -1.39
CA LEU A 95 3.44 10.53 -2.05
C LEU A 95 3.67 11.21 -3.41
N ASN A 96 4.83 11.82 -3.66
CA ASN A 96 5.14 12.58 -4.88
C ASN A 96 5.14 11.77 -6.18
N HIS A 97 5.33 10.45 -6.12
CA HIS A 97 5.38 9.59 -7.31
C HIS A 97 4.01 9.01 -7.74
N PHE A 98 2.91 9.50 -7.15
CA PHE A 98 1.54 9.07 -7.42
C PHE A 98 0.72 10.07 -8.22
#